data_AF-A0A7W1CHZ8-F1
#
_entry.id   AF-A0A7W1CHZ8-F1
#
_cell.length_a   1.000
_cell.length_b   1.000
_cell.length_c   1.000
_cell.angle_alpha   90.00
_cell.angle_beta   90.00
_cell.angle_gamma   90.00
#
_symmetry.space_group_name_H-M   'P 1'
#
loop_
_entity.id
_entity.type
_entity.pdbx_description
1 polymer ?
#
loop_
_entity_poly.entity_id
_entity_poly.type
_entity_poly.pdbx_seq_one_letter_code
_entity_poly.pdbx_strand_id
1 'polypeptide(L)'
;MIRSNLSINNDENQQFNDLPKDQPRSIYQIPEECLFEIFRHLKTSNPAGFLAPSLVDNQWYRLTNKMLFESLLMKGYDWRRFAFGPQQWAKFFGEATPSDEEIQAAFSILPNNIHEILNRPCPVFLNSGKLIKDTHTLVYIPKYINETEFTLTTLGVKVESKLLQWQERKVPGYKYMLKENQGELKQNEPVNQPHWVLMPLGVLDNSKNISNLQKQTMVKNLVESSGSAYTIPKAIEAVAVTIANLVRIKEYLFGINTYILCEENIGAFQIIFGGSEPSGLTVTKSRSVHMVNIGASAIVRYV
;
A
#
# COMPACT_ATOMS: atom_id res chain seq x y z
N MET A 1 -8.89 -4.30 -47.34
CA MET A 1 -7.50 -3.98 -47.74
C MET A 1 -6.81 -3.33 -46.55
N ILE A 2 -5.49 -3.57 -46.43
CA ILE A 2 -4.56 -3.27 -45.32
C ILE A 2 -4.45 -4.46 -44.34
N ARG A 3 -3.51 -5.37 -44.65
CA ARG A 3 -2.82 -6.24 -43.69
C ARG A 3 -1.46 -5.59 -43.43
N SER A 4 -1.19 -5.18 -42.20
CA SER A 4 0.13 -4.73 -41.76
C SER A 4 0.97 -5.94 -41.37
N ASN A 5 2.10 -6.13 -42.05
CA ASN A 5 3.11 -7.12 -41.71
C ASN A 5 4.00 -6.55 -40.59
N LEU A 6 4.02 -7.21 -39.43
CA LEU A 6 5.06 -7.01 -38.42
C LEU A 6 6.28 -7.84 -38.82
N SER A 7 7.34 -7.15 -39.24
CA SER A 7 8.68 -7.71 -39.42
C SER A 7 9.34 -7.82 -38.05
N ILE A 8 9.57 -9.04 -37.57
CA ILE A 8 10.43 -9.31 -36.41
C ILE A 8 11.86 -9.28 -36.94
N ASN A 9 12.66 -8.32 -36.48
CA ASN A 9 14.09 -8.22 -36.79
C ASN A 9 14.83 -9.44 -36.21
N ASN A 10 15.50 -10.20 -37.07
CA ASN A 10 16.27 -11.40 -36.73
C ASN A 10 17.76 -11.11 -36.46
N ASP A 11 18.17 -9.84 -36.38
CA ASP A 11 19.58 -9.45 -36.39
C ASP A 11 20.32 -9.66 -35.05
N GLU A 12 19.63 -9.87 -33.93
CA GLU A 12 20.28 -10.07 -32.63
C GLU A 12 20.86 -11.49 -32.44
N ASN A 13 20.45 -12.47 -33.26
CA ASN A 13 20.92 -13.86 -33.14
C ASN A 13 22.28 -14.11 -33.82
N GLN A 14 22.79 -13.19 -34.66
CA GLN A 14 24.06 -13.41 -35.37
C GLN A 14 25.30 -13.11 -34.53
N GLN A 15 25.21 -12.30 -33.46
CA GLN A 15 26.37 -12.01 -32.60
C GLN A 15 26.75 -13.15 -31.63
N PHE A 16 25.94 -14.21 -31.51
CA PHE A 16 26.18 -15.29 -30.55
C PHE A 16 27.21 -16.36 -30.99
N ASN A 17 27.64 -16.36 -32.25
CA ASN A 17 28.40 -17.46 -32.85
C ASN A 17 29.92 -17.24 -32.99
N ASP A 18 30.44 -16.03 -32.75
CA ASP A 18 31.85 -15.69 -33.07
C ASP A 18 32.83 -15.76 -31.88
N LEU A 19 32.40 -16.22 -30.70
CA LEU A 19 33.28 -16.37 -29.53
C LEU A 19 34.05 -17.71 -29.55
N PRO A 20 35.33 -17.73 -29.12
CA PRO A 20 36.14 -18.95 -29.02
C PRO A 20 35.43 -20.03 -28.22
N LYS A 21 35.38 -21.27 -28.74
CA LYS A 21 34.66 -22.40 -28.14
C LYS A 21 35.14 -22.77 -26.73
N ASP A 22 36.32 -22.31 -26.33
CA ASP A 22 36.99 -22.74 -25.10
C ASP A 22 36.97 -21.70 -23.96
N GLN A 23 36.35 -20.53 -24.16
CA GLN A 23 36.17 -19.56 -23.07
C GLN A 23 34.81 -19.74 -22.38
N PRO A 24 34.77 -19.84 -21.04
CA PRO A 24 33.51 -19.86 -20.32
C PRO A 24 32.78 -18.54 -20.58
N ARG A 25 31.57 -18.64 -21.14
CA ARG A 25 30.71 -17.48 -21.38
C ARG A 25 30.33 -16.87 -20.03
N SER A 26 30.38 -15.55 -19.98
CA SER A 26 29.94 -14.84 -18.79
C SER A 26 28.43 -15.01 -18.63
N ILE A 27 27.96 -15.21 -17.40
CA ILE A 27 26.53 -15.35 -17.11
C ILE A 27 25.73 -14.10 -17.52
N TYR A 28 26.38 -12.94 -17.61
CA TYR A 28 25.77 -11.69 -18.10
C TYR A 28 25.53 -11.66 -19.61
N GLN A 29 26.06 -12.63 -20.36
CA GLN A 29 25.77 -12.80 -21.79
C GLN A 29 24.52 -13.64 -22.02
N ILE A 30 23.92 -14.20 -20.97
CA ILE A 30 22.67 -14.96 -21.07
C ILE A 30 21.50 -13.95 -21.13
N PRO A 31 20.56 -14.10 -22.09
CA PRO A 31 19.35 -13.29 -22.13
C PRO A 31 18.59 -13.30 -20.80
N GLU A 32 17.93 -12.18 -20.49
CA GLU A 32 17.27 -11.97 -19.20
C GLU A 32 16.24 -13.06 -18.89
N GLU A 33 15.51 -13.51 -19.92
CA GLU A 33 14.48 -14.54 -19.87
C GLU A 33 15.06 -15.90 -19.46
N CYS A 34 16.27 -16.22 -19.94
CA CYS A 34 16.96 -17.46 -19.61
C CYS A 34 17.49 -17.43 -18.16
N LEU A 35 18.05 -16.29 -17.73
CA LEU A 35 18.44 -16.10 -16.32
C LEU A 35 17.24 -16.23 -15.38
N PHE A 36 16.09 -15.71 -15.80
CA PHE A 36 14.84 -15.80 -15.07
C PHE A 36 14.40 -17.25 -14.86
N GLU A 37 14.41 -18.09 -15.89
CA GLU A 37 14.07 -19.51 -15.77
C GLU A 37 15.09 -20.29 -14.93
N ILE A 38 16.39 -19.97 -15.03
CA ILE A 38 17.42 -20.56 -14.15
C ILE A 38 17.10 -20.26 -12.67
N PHE A 39 16.82 -19.00 -12.34
CA PHE A 39 16.46 -18.60 -10.98
C PHE A 39 15.14 -19.22 -10.51
N ARG A 40 14.17 -19.42 -11.43
CA ARG A 40 12.93 -20.15 -11.17
C ARG A 40 13.18 -21.58 -10.74
N HIS A 41 14.11 -22.27 -11.39
CA HIS A 41 14.46 -23.64 -11.04
C HIS A 41 15.23 -23.72 -9.71
N LEU A 42 16.14 -22.78 -9.43
CA LEU A 42 16.84 -22.69 -8.13
C LEU A 42 15.86 -22.55 -6.94
N LYS A 43 14.73 -21.87 -7.15
CA LYS A 43 13.66 -21.73 -6.14
C LYS A 43 13.02 -23.07 -5.73
N THR A 44 12.92 -24.02 -6.65
CA THR A 44 12.19 -25.28 -6.41
C THR A 44 13.00 -26.30 -5.61
N SER A 45 14.33 -26.20 -5.64
CA SER A 45 15.23 -27.14 -4.95
C SER A 45 15.60 -26.71 -3.53
N ASN A 46 15.53 -25.40 -3.20
CA ASN A 46 15.80 -24.90 -1.86
C ASN A 46 15.03 -23.59 -1.58
N PRO A 47 14.10 -23.55 -0.60
CA PRO A 47 13.38 -22.32 -0.22
C PRO A 47 14.30 -21.17 0.22
N ALA A 48 15.45 -21.49 0.82
CA ALA A 48 16.47 -20.51 1.21
C ALA A 48 17.34 -20.05 0.02
N GLY A 49 17.37 -20.82 -1.08
CA GLY A 49 18.09 -20.51 -2.31
C GLY A 49 17.50 -19.35 -3.10
N PHE A 50 16.33 -18.84 -2.71
CA PHE A 50 15.64 -17.77 -3.41
C PHE A 50 16.32 -16.39 -3.26
N LEU A 51 17.02 -16.14 -2.14
CA LEU A 51 17.76 -14.89 -1.90
C LEU A 51 19.25 -15.01 -2.26
N ALA A 52 19.77 -16.21 -2.49
CA ALA A 52 21.18 -16.38 -2.84
C ALA A 52 21.58 -15.65 -4.13
N PRO A 53 20.77 -15.64 -5.20
CA PRO A 53 21.11 -14.89 -6.42
C PRO A 53 21.15 -13.38 -6.16
N SER A 54 20.30 -12.86 -5.26
CA SER A 54 20.25 -11.43 -4.96
C SER A 54 21.48 -10.90 -4.23
N LEU A 55 22.36 -11.78 -3.77
CA LEU A 55 23.62 -11.45 -3.08
C LEU A 55 24.84 -11.47 -4.01
N VAL A 56 24.67 -11.87 -5.28
CA VAL A 56 25.77 -11.96 -6.24
C VAL A 56 26.18 -10.57 -6.74
N ASP A 57 25.23 -9.80 -7.28
CA ASP A 57 25.42 -8.41 -7.72
C ASP A 57 24.08 -7.69 -7.94
N ASN A 58 24.15 -6.43 -8.41
CA ASN A 58 23.00 -5.57 -8.68
C ASN A 58 22.09 -6.07 -9.83
N GLN A 59 22.64 -6.67 -10.87
CA GLN A 59 21.85 -7.22 -11.98
C GLN A 59 21.06 -8.44 -11.49
N TRP A 60 21.71 -9.36 -10.78
CA TRP A 60 21.05 -10.52 -10.20
C TRP A 60 20.02 -10.12 -9.16
N TYR A 61 20.31 -9.12 -8.32
CA TYR A 61 19.35 -8.52 -7.38
C TYR A 61 18.13 -7.95 -8.10
N ARG A 62 18.31 -7.22 -9.21
CA ARG A 62 17.21 -6.70 -10.03
C ARG A 62 16.35 -7.83 -10.58
N LEU A 63 16.97 -8.88 -11.09
CA LEU A 63 16.28 -10.04 -11.68
C LEU A 63 15.58 -10.91 -10.65
N THR A 64 16.19 -11.14 -9.49
CA THR A 64 15.52 -11.85 -8.39
C THR A 64 14.38 -11.04 -7.82
N ASN A 65 14.48 -9.71 -7.74
CA ASN A 65 13.36 -8.86 -7.36
C ASN A 65 12.25 -8.82 -8.41
N LYS A 66 12.60 -8.78 -9.70
CA LYS A 66 11.63 -8.93 -10.79
C LYS A 66 10.95 -10.30 -10.72
N MET A 67 11.69 -11.38 -10.44
CA MET A 67 11.13 -12.70 -10.17
C MET A 67 10.31 -12.78 -8.89
N LEU A 68 10.68 -12.04 -7.84
CA LEU A 68 9.93 -11.93 -6.59
C LEU A 68 8.61 -11.31 -6.94
N PHE A 69 8.64 -10.10 -7.50
CA PHE A 69 7.52 -9.33 -7.99
C PHE A 69 6.60 -10.16 -8.90
N GLU A 70 7.16 -10.80 -9.93
CA GLU A 70 6.43 -11.71 -10.80
C GLU A 70 5.93 -12.94 -10.04
N SER A 71 6.69 -13.57 -9.14
CA SER A 71 6.18 -14.72 -8.39
C SER A 71 5.15 -14.34 -7.34
N LEU A 72 5.20 -13.13 -6.78
CA LEU A 72 4.17 -12.57 -5.93
C LEU A 72 2.91 -12.39 -6.79
N LEU A 73 3.02 -11.80 -7.97
CA LEU A 73 1.91 -11.62 -8.92
C LEU A 73 1.42 -12.93 -9.59
N MET A 74 2.28 -13.94 -9.77
CA MET A 74 2.04 -15.12 -10.63
C MET A 74 1.88 -16.44 -9.86
N LYS A 75 2.26 -16.54 -8.57
CA LYS A 75 2.02 -17.76 -7.76
C LYS A 75 0.59 -17.85 -7.20
N GLY A 76 -0.40 -17.31 -7.91
CA GLY A 76 -1.81 -17.43 -7.54
C GLY A 76 -2.20 -16.80 -6.20
N TYR A 77 -1.31 -16.04 -5.56
CA TYR A 77 -1.72 -15.17 -4.47
C TYR A 77 -2.52 -14.03 -5.08
N ASP A 78 -3.77 -13.90 -4.68
CA ASP A 78 -4.59 -12.78 -5.13
C ASP A 78 -4.28 -11.58 -4.24
N TRP A 79 -3.11 -10.95 -4.43
CA TRP A 79 -2.67 -9.76 -3.67
C TRP A 79 -3.72 -8.65 -3.71
N ARG A 80 -4.51 -8.60 -4.78
CA ARG A 80 -5.67 -7.72 -4.93
C ARG A 80 -6.70 -7.86 -3.80
N ARG A 81 -6.64 -8.95 -3.00
CA ARG A 81 -7.47 -9.17 -1.81
C ARG A 81 -7.02 -8.42 -0.58
N PHE A 82 -5.79 -7.93 -0.50
CA PHE A 82 -5.30 -7.22 0.67
C PHE A 82 -4.35 -6.07 0.33
N ALA A 83 -4.02 -5.83 -0.94
CA ALA A 83 -3.13 -4.77 -1.39
C ALA A 83 -3.82 -3.82 -2.38
N PHE A 84 -3.50 -2.53 -2.25
CA PHE A 84 -3.95 -1.46 -3.15
C PHE A 84 -2.73 -0.62 -3.59
N GLY A 85 -2.25 -0.89 -4.79
CA GLY A 85 -1.02 -0.34 -5.34
C GLY A 85 -1.22 0.73 -6.43
N PRO A 86 -0.13 1.09 -7.14
CA PRO A 86 -0.15 2.10 -8.20
C PRO A 86 -1.22 1.84 -9.27
N GLN A 87 -1.35 0.60 -9.74
CA GLN A 87 -2.31 0.26 -10.80
C GLN A 87 -3.76 0.46 -10.33
N GLN A 88 -4.06 0.15 -9.06
CA GLN A 88 -5.39 0.36 -8.49
C GLN A 88 -5.71 1.84 -8.34
N TRP A 89 -4.73 2.67 -7.95
CA TRP A 89 -4.90 4.13 -7.92
C TRP A 89 -5.17 4.71 -9.31
N ALA A 90 -4.34 4.35 -10.29
CA ALA A 90 -4.51 4.81 -11.66
C ALA A 90 -5.88 4.39 -12.21
N LYS A 91 -6.28 3.13 -12.01
CA LYS A 91 -7.61 2.65 -12.42
C LYS A 91 -8.74 3.42 -11.72
N PHE A 92 -8.61 3.68 -10.42
CA PHE A 92 -9.63 4.38 -9.66
C PHE A 92 -9.80 5.84 -10.12
N PHE A 93 -8.68 6.53 -10.35
CA PHE A 93 -8.70 7.91 -10.82
C PHE A 93 -8.87 8.06 -12.34
N GLY A 94 -8.87 6.96 -13.10
CA GLY A 94 -9.04 6.94 -14.55
C GLY A 94 -7.82 7.48 -15.28
N GLU A 95 -6.64 7.14 -14.80
CA GLU A 95 -5.34 7.61 -15.26
C GLU A 95 -4.72 6.64 -16.26
N ALA A 96 -3.63 7.08 -16.89
CA ALA A 96 -2.77 6.19 -17.64
C ALA A 96 -2.31 5.04 -16.73
N THR A 97 -2.21 3.84 -17.30
CA THR A 97 -1.65 2.71 -16.55
C THR A 97 -0.21 3.07 -16.18
N PRO A 98 0.20 2.94 -14.91
CA PRO A 98 1.57 3.23 -14.50
C PRO A 98 2.54 2.39 -15.31
N SER A 99 3.71 2.93 -15.62
CA SER A 99 4.74 2.18 -16.34
C SER A 99 5.25 1.01 -15.50
N ASP A 100 5.85 0.00 -16.14
CA ASP A 100 6.44 -1.13 -15.43
C ASP A 100 7.55 -0.68 -14.47
N GLU A 101 8.28 0.38 -14.81
CA GLU A 101 9.28 1.00 -13.94
C GLU A 101 8.65 1.67 -12.72
N GLU A 102 7.54 2.39 -12.87
CA GLU A 102 6.83 3.02 -11.74
C GLU A 102 6.29 1.95 -10.78
N ILE A 103 5.76 0.87 -11.34
CA ILE A 103 5.28 -0.28 -10.56
C ILE A 103 6.47 -0.92 -9.83
N GLN A 104 7.56 -1.22 -10.54
CA GLN A 104 8.75 -1.82 -9.94
C GLN A 104 9.32 -0.93 -8.82
N ALA A 105 9.40 0.38 -9.04
CA ALA A 105 9.87 1.35 -8.06
C ALA A 105 8.94 1.44 -6.83
N ALA A 106 7.62 1.32 -7.02
CA ALA A 106 6.71 1.25 -5.89
C ALA A 106 6.95 -0.01 -5.07
N PHE A 107 7.09 -1.18 -5.70
CA PHE A 107 7.24 -2.44 -4.98
C PHE A 107 8.64 -2.65 -4.39
N SER A 108 9.68 -2.00 -4.91
CA SER A 108 11.02 -2.04 -4.32
C SER A 108 11.11 -1.37 -2.94
N ILE A 109 10.11 -0.56 -2.57
CA ILE A 109 9.97 0.03 -1.23
C ILE A 109 9.56 -1.02 -0.18
N LEU A 110 8.88 -2.09 -0.59
CA LEU A 110 8.49 -3.15 0.34
C LEU A 110 9.71 -3.93 0.81
N PRO A 111 9.72 -4.40 2.07
CA PRO A 111 10.81 -5.23 2.54
C PRO A 111 10.83 -6.59 1.81
N ASN A 112 12.02 -7.13 1.56
CA ASN A 112 12.21 -8.40 0.85
C ASN A 112 11.46 -9.59 1.51
N ASN A 113 11.20 -9.51 2.82
CA ASN A 113 10.45 -10.51 3.58
C ASN A 113 8.96 -10.15 3.78
N ILE A 114 8.37 -9.26 2.97
CA ILE A 114 6.95 -8.88 3.10
C ILE A 114 6.01 -10.09 3.11
N HIS A 115 6.30 -11.12 2.32
CA HIS A 115 5.50 -12.35 2.32
C HIS A 115 5.54 -13.08 3.67
N GLU A 116 6.70 -13.13 4.33
CA GLU A 116 6.83 -13.70 5.67
C GLU A 116 6.01 -12.87 6.66
N ILE A 117 6.16 -11.54 6.65
CA ILE A 117 5.41 -10.61 7.50
C ILE A 117 3.90 -10.86 7.37
N LEU A 118 3.39 -10.90 6.14
CA LEU A 118 1.96 -11.09 5.86
C LEU A 118 1.41 -12.45 6.35
N ASN A 119 2.28 -13.46 6.48
CA ASN A 119 1.92 -14.80 6.98
C ASN A 119 2.21 -15.01 8.48
N ARG A 120 2.65 -13.98 9.21
CA ARG A 120 2.79 -14.05 10.67
C ARG A 120 1.42 -13.92 11.36
N PRO A 121 1.26 -14.48 12.58
CA PRO A 121 0.11 -14.20 13.42
C PRO A 121 -0.10 -12.70 13.62
N CYS A 122 -1.35 -12.25 13.60
CA CYS A 122 -1.69 -10.84 13.78
C CYS A 122 -1.44 -10.40 15.24
N PRO A 123 -0.56 -9.41 15.48
CA PRO A 123 -0.27 -8.93 16.84
C PRO A 123 -1.35 -7.97 17.37
N VAL A 124 -2.20 -7.42 16.48
CA VAL A 124 -3.27 -6.50 16.85
C VAL A 124 -4.48 -7.24 17.44
N PHE A 125 -4.79 -8.41 16.90
CA PHE A 125 -5.94 -9.24 17.28
C PHE A 125 -5.44 -10.60 17.82
N LEU A 126 -4.72 -10.57 18.95
CA LEU A 126 -3.96 -11.70 19.51
C LEU A 126 -4.76 -13.01 19.63
N ASN A 127 -6.06 -12.90 19.96
CA ASN A 127 -6.92 -14.06 20.20
C ASN A 127 -7.69 -14.53 18.96
N SER A 128 -7.44 -13.94 17.79
CA SER A 128 -8.19 -14.27 16.57
C SER A 128 -7.65 -15.50 15.83
N GLY A 129 -6.40 -15.88 16.07
CA GLY A 129 -5.68 -16.89 15.27
C GLY A 129 -5.45 -16.48 13.81
N LYS A 130 -5.78 -15.25 13.43
CA LYS A 130 -5.69 -14.75 12.05
C LYS A 130 -4.28 -14.29 11.72
N LEU A 131 -3.93 -14.36 10.43
CA LEU A 131 -2.66 -13.85 9.93
C LEU A 131 -2.76 -12.36 9.61
N ILE A 132 -1.62 -11.68 9.51
CA ILE A 132 -1.58 -10.26 9.17
C ILE A 132 -2.33 -9.97 7.86
N LYS A 133 -2.14 -10.77 6.80
CA LYS A 133 -2.84 -10.62 5.51
C LYS A 133 -4.37 -10.72 5.59
N ASP A 134 -4.91 -11.34 6.63
CA ASP A 134 -6.34 -11.54 6.82
C ASP A 134 -6.99 -10.40 7.61
N THR A 135 -6.17 -9.60 8.31
CA THR A 135 -6.65 -8.54 9.20
C THR A 135 -6.09 -7.17 8.86
N HIS A 136 -5.16 -7.06 7.91
CA HIS A 136 -4.54 -5.82 7.48
C HIS A 136 -4.74 -5.60 5.99
N THR A 137 -4.63 -4.35 5.58
CA THR A 137 -4.50 -3.96 4.18
C THR A 137 -3.17 -3.24 3.96
N LEU A 138 -2.55 -3.54 2.83
CA LEU A 138 -1.33 -2.95 2.35
C LEU A 138 -1.70 -1.89 1.29
N VAL A 139 -1.36 -0.62 1.50
CA VAL A 139 -1.76 0.46 0.60
C VAL A 139 -0.55 1.29 0.21
N TYR A 140 -0.35 1.48 -1.08
CA TYR A 140 0.68 2.38 -1.60
C TYR A 140 0.18 3.81 -1.46
N ILE A 141 0.95 4.68 -0.82
CA ILE A 141 0.69 6.10 -0.72
C ILE A 141 1.63 6.78 -1.72
N PRO A 142 1.13 7.24 -2.88
CA PRO A 142 1.97 7.89 -3.86
C PRO A 142 2.33 9.31 -3.40
N LYS A 143 3.39 9.87 -3.98
CA LYS A 143 3.73 11.29 -3.79
C LYS A 143 2.84 12.21 -4.63
N TYR A 144 2.43 11.75 -5.81
CA TYR A 144 1.61 12.49 -6.76
C TYR A 144 0.47 11.63 -7.31
N ILE A 145 -0.63 12.28 -7.70
CA ILE A 145 -1.71 11.71 -8.51
C ILE A 145 -2.02 12.70 -9.63
N ASN A 146 -1.80 12.31 -10.90
CA ASN A 146 -1.85 13.20 -12.07
C ASN A 146 -1.05 14.50 -11.85
N GLU A 147 0.25 14.38 -11.56
CA GLU A 147 1.17 15.52 -11.37
C GLU A 147 0.81 16.44 -10.17
N THR A 148 -0.29 16.15 -9.48
CA THR A 148 -0.75 16.90 -8.32
C THR A 148 -0.28 16.20 -7.06
N GLU A 149 0.28 16.95 -6.11
CA GLU A 149 0.74 16.40 -4.84
C GLU A 149 -0.36 15.62 -4.11
N PHE A 150 0.01 14.49 -3.52
CA PHE A 150 -0.90 13.70 -2.69
C PHE A 150 -1.06 14.38 -1.33
N THR A 151 -2.21 15.02 -1.15
CA THR A 151 -2.61 15.74 0.07
C THR A 151 -4.01 15.27 0.48
N LEU A 152 -4.47 15.60 1.68
CA LEU A 152 -5.85 15.31 2.09
C LEU A 152 -6.86 16.00 1.18
N THR A 153 -6.58 17.26 0.83
CA THR A 153 -7.43 18.06 -0.05
C THR A 153 -7.53 17.44 -1.44
N THR A 154 -6.39 17.14 -2.08
CA THR A 154 -6.37 16.61 -3.45
C THR A 154 -6.97 15.22 -3.53
N LEU A 155 -6.73 14.38 -2.52
CA LEU A 155 -7.37 13.08 -2.40
C LEU A 155 -8.89 13.23 -2.30
N GLY A 156 -9.41 14.00 -1.35
CA GLY A 156 -10.86 14.11 -1.17
C GLY A 156 -11.58 14.74 -2.36
N VAL A 157 -11.01 15.75 -3.02
CA VAL A 157 -11.56 16.33 -4.27
C VAL A 157 -11.65 15.26 -5.37
N LYS A 158 -10.57 14.48 -5.57
CA LYS A 158 -10.57 13.44 -6.61
C LYS A 158 -11.58 12.34 -6.29
N VAL A 159 -11.65 11.90 -5.04
CA VAL A 159 -12.55 10.81 -4.63
C VAL A 159 -14.01 11.29 -4.70
N GLU A 160 -14.30 12.55 -4.37
CA GLU A 160 -15.61 13.16 -4.59
C GLU A 160 -16.01 13.13 -6.06
N SER A 161 -15.13 13.56 -6.96
CA SER A 161 -15.41 13.55 -8.39
C SER A 161 -15.76 12.15 -8.92
N LYS A 162 -15.12 11.10 -8.37
CA LYS A 162 -15.34 9.70 -8.75
C LYS A 162 -16.57 9.07 -8.10
N LEU A 163 -16.81 9.33 -6.81
CA LEU A 163 -17.98 8.78 -6.13
C LEU A 163 -19.28 9.42 -6.61
N LEU A 164 -19.27 10.69 -7.02
CA LEU A 164 -20.43 11.30 -7.67
C LEU A 164 -20.82 10.57 -8.97
N GLN A 165 -19.85 10.02 -9.71
CA GLN A 165 -20.12 9.19 -10.89
C GLN A 165 -20.69 7.81 -10.53
N TRP A 166 -20.42 7.30 -9.33
CA TRP A 166 -20.99 6.04 -8.84
C TRP A 166 -22.44 6.19 -8.35
N GLN A 167 -22.94 7.42 -8.26
CA GLN A 167 -24.22 7.75 -7.66
C GLN A 167 -25.29 8.09 -8.70
N GLU A 168 -25.95 7.07 -9.27
CA GLU A 168 -27.37 7.19 -9.69
C GLU A 168 -28.30 7.33 -8.47
N ARG A 169 -27.78 7.12 -7.25
CA ARG A 169 -28.48 7.37 -5.99
C ARG A 169 -27.94 8.66 -5.39
N LYS A 170 -28.74 9.73 -5.47
CA LYS A 170 -28.51 11.05 -4.85
C LYS A 170 -28.12 10.91 -3.37
N VAL A 171 -26.83 10.80 -3.06
CA VAL A 171 -26.33 10.99 -1.70
C VAL A 171 -25.53 12.28 -1.72
N PRO A 172 -26.13 13.40 -1.29
CA PRO A 172 -25.43 14.68 -1.30
C PRO A 172 -24.22 14.61 -0.39
N GLY A 173 -23.06 14.94 -0.98
CA GLY A 173 -21.93 15.55 -0.31
C GLY A 173 -21.14 14.64 0.62
N TYR A 174 -19.83 14.63 0.42
CA TYR A 174 -18.88 14.46 1.50
C TYR A 174 -19.28 15.40 2.65
N LYS A 175 -19.75 14.83 3.75
CA LYS A 175 -20.09 15.54 4.97
C LYS A 175 -18.79 15.92 5.67
N TYR A 176 -18.24 17.02 5.18
CA TYR A 176 -17.19 17.82 5.79
C TYR A 176 -15.80 17.17 5.86
N MET A 177 -15.08 17.17 4.73
CA MET A 177 -13.71 17.67 4.81
C MET A 177 -13.76 19.17 5.15
N LEU A 178 -13.96 19.45 6.44
CA LEU A 178 -13.48 20.64 7.12
C LEU A 178 -13.94 21.98 6.52
N LYS A 179 -15.23 22.34 6.65
CA LYS A 179 -15.60 23.76 6.57
C LYS A 179 -15.18 24.57 7.80
N GLU A 180 -14.98 23.94 8.96
CA GLU A 180 -14.77 24.69 10.22
C GLU A 180 -13.30 24.99 10.56
N ASN A 181 -12.30 24.35 9.94
CA ASN A 181 -10.88 24.55 10.32
C ASN A 181 -9.91 24.57 9.12
N GLN A 182 -10.30 25.17 7.99
CA GLN A 182 -9.48 25.19 6.75
C GLN A 182 -8.07 25.78 6.93
N GLY A 183 -7.83 26.56 7.99
CA GLY A 183 -6.50 27.12 8.30
C GLY A 183 -5.64 26.27 9.24
N GLU A 184 -6.20 25.31 9.99
CA GLU A 184 -5.47 24.69 11.11
C GLU A 184 -5.10 23.22 10.86
N LEU A 185 -5.91 22.47 10.09
CA LEU A 185 -5.43 21.17 9.61
C LEU A 185 -4.44 21.40 8.48
N LYS A 186 -3.33 20.67 8.54
CA LYS A 186 -2.34 20.56 7.46
C LYS A 186 -2.87 19.76 6.26
N GLN A 187 -4.06 20.11 5.76
CA GLN A 187 -4.76 19.36 4.70
C GLN A 187 -4.01 19.40 3.36
N ASN A 188 -3.19 20.43 3.17
CA ASN A 188 -2.38 20.67 1.99
C ASN A 188 -0.91 20.29 2.20
N GLU A 189 -0.53 19.70 3.34
CA GLU A 189 0.84 19.20 3.51
C GLU A 189 1.01 17.95 2.61
N PRO A 190 1.93 18.00 1.64
CA PRO A 190 2.13 16.89 0.72
C PRO A 190 2.82 15.72 1.41
N VAL A 191 2.55 14.52 0.91
CA VAL A 191 3.34 13.35 1.26
C VAL A 191 4.79 13.58 0.79
N ASN A 192 5.75 13.53 1.72
CA ASN A 192 7.16 13.81 1.43
C ASN A 192 7.75 12.88 0.36
N GLN A 193 7.44 11.58 0.47
CA GLN A 193 7.93 10.54 -0.44
C GLN A 193 6.93 9.39 -0.55
N PRO A 194 6.88 8.68 -1.69
CA PRO A 194 6.01 7.53 -1.84
C PRO A 194 6.39 6.45 -0.84
N HIS A 195 5.41 5.75 -0.29
CA HIS A 195 5.65 4.71 0.70
C HIS A 195 4.49 3.72 0.73
N TRP A 196 4.73 2.51 1.25
CA TRP A 196 3.64 1.58 1.55
C TRP A 196 3.25 1.69 3.01
N VAL A 197 1.98 1.49 3.29
CA VAL A 197 1.46 1.34 4.64
C VAL A 197 0.77 0.00 4.83
N LEU A 198 1.00 -0.63 5.98
CA LEU A 198 0.29 -1.82 6.42
C LEU A 198 -0.53 -1.45 7.66
N MET A 199 -1.86 -1.48 7.51
CA MET A 199 -2.79 -0.99 8.53
C MET A 199 -3.86 -2.06 8.82
N PRO A 200 -4.17 -2.35 10.10
CA PRO A 200 -5.23 -3.29 10.46
C PRO A 200 -6.59 -2.72 10.04
N LEU A 201 -7.52 -3.62 9.72
CA LEU A 201 -8.88 -3.30 9.29
C LEU A 201 -9.82 -2.95 10.45
N GLY A 202 -9.27 -2.48 11.57
CA GLY A 202 -10.01 -2.23 12.81
C GLY A 202 -9.17 -1.48 13.83
N VAL A 203 -9.72 -1.32 15.03
CA VAL A 203 -9.02 -0.68 16.16
C VAL A 203 -8.45 -1.74 17.10
N LEU A 204 -7.43 -1.37 17.89
CA LEU A 204 -6.89 -2.23 18.93
C LEU A 204 -7.99 -2.60 19.94
N ASP A 205 -8.01 -3.85 20.37
CA ASP A 205 -8.98 -4.34 21.36
C ASP A 205 -8.91 -3.51 22.64
N ASN A 206 -10.07 -3.16 23.20
CA ASN A 206 -10.20 -2.34 24.42
C ASN A 206 -9.63 -0.91 24.32
N SER A 207 -9.26 -0.44 23.12
CA SER A 207 -8.77 0.93 22.93
C SER A 207 -9.87 1.99 22.85
N LYS A 208 -11.14 1.58 22.77
CA LYS A 208 -12.27 2.52 22.72
C LYS A 208 -12.54 3.11 24.10
N ASN A 209 -13.00 4.36 24.15
CA ASN A 209 -13.46 5.04 25.36
C ASN A 209 -12.40 5.20 26.49
N ILE A 210 -11.11 5.11 26.16
CA ILE A 210 -9.99 5.44 27.06
C ILE A 210 -9.31 6.76 26.66
N SER A 211 -8.40 7.28 27.48
CA SER A 211 -7.70 8.54 27.15
C SER A 211 -6.77 8.41 25.93
N ASN A 212 -6.50 9.51 25.24
CA ASN A 212 -5.57 9.52 24.10
C ASN A 212 -4.16 9.08 24.50
N LEU A 213 -3.72 9.44 25.71
CA LEU A 213 -2.44 8.99 26.25
C LEU A 213 -2.41 7.47 26.39
N GLN A 214 -3.46 6.85 26.94
CA GLN A 214 -3.54 5.40 27.05
C GLN A 214 -3.55 4.72 25.67
N LYS A 215 -4.24 5.29 24.68
CA LYS A 215 -4.22 4.78 23.30
C LYS A 215 -2.80 4.81 22.70
N GLN A 216 -2.06 5.90 22.92
CA GLN A 216 -0.66 6.02 22.50
C GLN A 216 0.21 4.96 23.18
N THR A 217 0.03 4.74 24.49
CA THR A 217 0.70 3.67 25.23
C THR A 217 0.39 2.29 24.67
N MET A 218 -0.86 2.01 24.27
CA MET A 218 -1.21 0.72 23.65
C MET A 218 -0.47 0.49 22.33
N VAL A 219 -0.35 1.51 21.47
CA VAL A 219 0.42 1.40 20.22
C VAL A 219 1.90 1.18 20.52
N LYS A 220 2.46 1.86 21.53
CA LYS A 220 3.85 1.62 21.97
C LYS A 220 4.06 0.18 22.48
N ASN A 221 3.15 -0.34 23.31
CA ASN A 221 3.22 -1.71 23.81
C ASN A 221 3.08 -2.73 22.67
N LEU A 222 2.30 -2.42 21.62
CA LEU A 222 2.21 -3.23 20.40
C LEU A 222 3.57 -3.34 19.70
N VAL A 223 4.33 -2.24 19.60
CA VAL A 223 5.70 -2.25 19.04
C VAL A 223 6.61 -3.19 19.83
N GLU A 224 6.60 -3.05 21.16
CA GLU A 224 7.44 -3.84 22.07
C GLU A 224 7.13 -5.34 21.97
N SER A 225 5.84 -5.70 21.88
CA SER A 225 5.40 -7.10 21.83
C SER A 225 5.51 -7.75 20.45
N SER A 226 5.32 -6.99 19.36
CA SER A 226 5.33 -7.55 18.01
C SER A 226 6.70 -7.48 17.32
N GLY A 227 7.61 -6.63 17.82
CA GLY A 227 8.86 -6.29 17.16
C GLY A 227 8.69 -5.57 15.82
N SER A 228 7.48 -5.06 15.53
CA SER A 228 7.17 -4.32 14.31
C SER A 228 7.08 -2.83 14.61
N ALA A 229 7.51 -1.98 13.67
CA ALA A 229 7.52 -0.52 13.82
C ALA A 229 6.12 0.11 13.67
N TYR A 230 5.15 -0.37 14.45
CA TYR A 230 3.83 0.21 14.53
C TYR A 230 3.86 1.63 15.09
N THR A 231 3.04 2.50 14.53
CA THR A 231 2.88 3.89 14.95
C THR A 231 1.43 4.31 14.82
N ILE A 232 1.08 5.49 15.31
CA ILE A 232 -0.24 6.08 15.06
C ILE A 232 -0.28 6.57 13.60
N PRO A 233 -1.38 6.30 12.85
CA PRO A 233 -1.48 6.75 11.47
C PRO A 233 -1.57 8.26 11.37
N LYS A 234 -1.05 8.81 10.28
CA LYS A 234 -1.38 10.17 9.87
C LYS A 234 -2.77 10.20 9.28
N ALA A 235 -3.43 11.36 9.31
CA ALA A 235 -4.76 11.51 8.75
C ALA A 235 -4.80 11.15 7.26
N ILE A 236 -3.79 11.55 6.48
CA ILE A 236 -3.69 11.22 5.05
C ILE A 236 -3.61 9.71 4.79
N GLU A 237 -2.87 8.97 5.61
CA GLU A 237 -2.73 7.52 5.50
C GLU A 237 -4.02 6.81 5.87
N ALA A 238 -4.65 7.21 6.98
CA ALA A 238 -5.93 6.67 7.43
C ALA A 238 -7.04 6.85 6.38
N VAL A 239 -7.10 8.04 5.75
CA VAL A 239 -8.04 8.37 4.68
C VAL A 239 -7.72 7.59 3.40
N ALA A 240 -6.46 7.49 3.00
CA ALA A 240 -6.06 6.73 1.83
C ALA A 240 -6.38 5.24 1.98
N VAL A 241 -6.06 4.64 3.13
CA VAL A 241 -6.39 3.25 3.46
C VAL A 241 -7.90 3.02 3.50
N THR A 242 -8.60 3.93 4.18
CA THR A 242 -9.98 4.34 3.96
C THR A 242 -10.62 3.97 2.62
N ILE A 243 -10.25 4.82 1.67
CA ILE A 243 -10.72 4.84 0.30
C ILE A 243 -10.25 3.59 -0.43
N ALA A 244 -9.00 3.18 -0.29
CA ALA A 244 -8.47 1.99 -0.91
C ALA A 244 -9.32 0.75 -0.55
N ASN A 245 -9.69 0.61 0.72
CA ASN A 245 -10.57 -0.46 1.17
C ASN A 245 -11.98 -0.34 0.57
N LEU A 246 -12.58 0.85 0.63
CA LEU A 246 -13.90 1.11 0.06
C LEU A 246 -13.94 0.81 -1.45
N VAL A 247 -12.93 1.21 -2.20
CA VAL A 247 -12.85 0.96 -3.65
C VAL A 247 -12.74 -0.52 -3.94
N ARG A 248 -11.93 -1.23 -3.16
CA ARG A 248 -11.57 -2.65 -3.33
C ARG A 248 -12.69 -3.61 -2.96
N ILE A 249 -13.31 -3.44 -1.79
CA ILE A 249 -14.33 -4.37 -1.27
C ILE A 249 -15.73 -3.79 -1.15
N LYS A 250 -15.92 -2.50 -1.50
CA LYS A 250 -17.21 -1.80 -1.41
C LYS A 250 -17.76 -1.70 0.02
N GLU A 251 -16.89 -1.79 1.00
CA GLU A 251 -17.22 -1.67 2.42
C GLU A 251 -16.37 -0.59 3.11
N TYR A 252 -16.98 0.12 4.04
CA TYR A 252 -16.29 1.09 4.88
C TYR A 252 -15.45 0.38 5.94
N LEU A 253 -14.21 0.82 6.12
CA LEU A 253 -13.28 0.23 7.07
C LEU A 253 -13.75 0.39 8.53
N PHE A 254 -14.31 1.56 8.83
CA PHE A 254 -14.83 1.90 10.15
C PHE A 254 -16.32 2.17 10.03
N GLY A 255 -17.10 1.71 11.01
CA GLY A 255 -18.54 2.00 11.02
C GLY A 255 -18.82 3.48 11.27
N ILE A 256 -20.10 3.88 11.07
CA ILE A 256 -20.61 5.25 11.26
C ILE A 256 -20.28 5.87 12.62
N ASN A 257 -20.06 5.04 13.65
CA ASN A 257 -19.76 5.46 15.02
C ASN A 257 -18.36 4.99 15.46
N THR A 258 -17.42 4.77 14.56
CA THR A 258 -16.04 4.41 14.93
C THR A 258 -15.09 5.46 14.38
N TYR A 259 -14.27 5.98 15.29
CA TYR A 259 -13.19 6.90 14.98
C TYR A 259 -11.87 6.29 15.42
N ILE A 260 -10.81 6.62 14.69
CA ILE A 260 -9.45 6.33 15.05
C ILE A 260 -8.70 7.62 15.29
N LEU A 261 -7.67 7.51 16.10
CA LEU A 261 -6.82 8.59 16.53
C LEU A 261 -5.65 8.72 15.53
N CYS A 262 -5.36 9.95 15.11
CA CYS A 262 -4.28 10.27 14.18
C CYS A 262 -3.11 10.96 14.90
N GLU A 263 -1.92 10.94 14.28
CA GLU A 263 -0.70 11.48 14.87
C GLU A 263 -0.77 13.00 15.07
N GLU A 264 -1.44 13.71 14.17
CA GLU A 264 -1.49 15.17 14.13
C GLU A 264 -2.28 15.76 15.31
N ASN A 265 -1.83 16.93 15.78
CA ASN A 265 -2.51 17.72 16.80
C ASN A 265 -2.75 19.14 16.28
N ILE A 266 -3.88 19.73 16.67
CA ILE A 266 -4.17 21.16 16.53
C ILE A 266 -4.38 21.73 17.92
N GLY A 267 -3.43 22.54 18.37
CA GLY A 267 -3.40 23.03 19.75
C GLY A 267 -3.39 21.85 20.72
N ALA A 268 -4.37 21.81 21.63
CA ALA A 268 -4.52 20.73 22.61
C ALA A 268 -5.34 19.52 22.09
N PHE A 269 -5.80 19.53 20.83
CA PHE A 269 -6.71 18.53 20.30
C PHE A 269 -6.04 17.64 19.28
N GLN A 270 -6.14 16.34 19.51
CA GLN A 270 -5.69 15.35 18.55
C GLN A 270 -6.69 15.22 17.40
N ILE A 271 -6.17 15.05 16.19
CA ILE A 271 -6.95 14.74 15.01
C ILE A 271 -7.49 13.31 15.12
N ILE A 272 -8.74 13.15 14.70
CA ILE A 272 -9.41 11.86 14.59
C ILE A 272 -9.99 11.70 13.19
N PHE A 273 -10.03 10.45 12.74
CA PHE A 273 -10.57 10.04 11.45
C PHE A 273 -11.65 8.97 11.66
N GLY A 274 -12.77 9.04 10.96
CA GLY A 274 -13.80 8.01 11.05
C GLY A 274 -15.17 8.50 10.62
N GLY A 275 -16.22 7.94 11.24
CA GLY A 275 -17.60 8.32 10.94
C GLY A 275 -17.96 8.05 9.48
N SER A 276 -17.58 6.88 8.98
CA SER A 276 -17.74 6.55 7.57
C SER A 276 -19.17 6.14 7.26
N GLU A 277 -19.82 6.89 6.38
CA GLU A 277 -21.22 6.71 5.96
C GLU A 277 -21.37 6.98 4.45
N PRO A 278 -22.53 6.71 3.83
CA PRO A 278 -22.77 7.04 2.42
C PRO A 278 -22.50 8.52 2.07
N SER A 279 -22.70 9.43 3.02
CA SER A 279 -22.33 10.84 2.91
C SER A 279 -20.84 11.11 3.15
N GLY A 280 -19.97 10.11 3.21
CA GLY A 280 -18.52 10.27 3.20
C GLY A 280 -17.83 9.95 4.52
N LEU A 281 -16.70 10.63 4.76
CA LEU A 281 -15.76 10.36 5.84
C LEU A 281 -15.50 11.66 6.62
N THR A 282 -15.26 11.56 7.93
CA THR A 282 -14.97 12.71 8.79
C THR A 282 -13.50 12.71 9.22
N VAL A 283 -12.83 13.86 9.04
CA VAL A 283 -11.55 14.18 9.69
C VAL A 283 -11.79 15.41 10.57
N THR A 284 -11.60 15.30 11.88
CA THR A 284 -11.93 16.39 12.82
C THR A 284 -11.07 16.35 14.08
N LYS A 285 -11.27 17.31 14.98
CA LYS A 285 -10.64 17.37 16.30
C LYS A 285 -11.41 16.49 17.28
N SER A 286 -10.70 15.82 18.18
CA SER A 286 -11.28 14.97 19.24
C SER A 286 -12.30 15.65 20.17
N ARG A 287 -12.31 16.98 20.30
CA ARG A 287 -13.30 17.72 21.12
C ARG A 287 -14.65 17.91 20.43
N SER A 288 -14.70 17.84 19.10
CA SER A 288 -15.90 18.13 18.31
C SER A 288 -16.90 16.97 18.25
N VAL A 289 -16.55 15.81 18.81
CA VAL A 289 -17.38 14.61 18.81
C VAL A 289 -17.64 14.21 20.25
N HIS A 290 -18.89 13.98 20.63
CA HIS A 290 -19.20 13.32 21.90
C HIS A 290 -18.40 12.02 21.94
N MET A 291 -17.46 11.91 22.89
CA MET A 291 -16.26 11.06 22.88
C MET A 291 -16.48 9.52 22.82
N VAL A 292 -17.68 9.07 22.49
CA VAL A 292 -18.03 7.66 22.38
C VAL A 292 -17.39 7.08 21.12
N ASN A 293 -16.59 6.04 21.29
CA ASN A 293 -16.01 5.17 20.24
C ASN A 293 -14.80 5.69 19.43
N ILE A 294 -13.99 6.58 19.99
CA ILE A 294 -12.63 6.80 19.48
C ILE A 294 -11.75 5.65 19.96
N GLY A 295 -11.17 4.87 19.04
CA GLY A 295 -10.19 3.81 19.30
C GLY A 295 -8.78 4.17 18.82
N ALA A 296 -7.82 3.32 19.14
CA ALA A 296 -6.48 3.38 18.58
C ALA A 296 -6.40 2.47 17.36
N SER A 297 -5.83 2.95 16.26
CA SER A 297 -5.31 2.08 15.20
C SER A 297 -3.80 2.19 15.19
N ALA A 298 -3.14 1.21 14.59
CA ALA A 298 -1.70 1.21 14.39
C ALA A 298 -1.37 1.11 12.91
N ILE A 299 -0.21 1.59 12.47
CA ILE A 299 0.24 1.50 11.09
C ILE A 299 1.74 1.22 11.04
N VAL A 300 2.17 0.39 10.09
CA VAL A 300 3.59 0.21 9.72
C VAL A 300 3.83 0.93 8.40
N ARG A 301 4.91 1.71 8.32
CA ARG A 301 5.33 2.38 7.08
C ARG A 301 6.56 1.69 6.51
N TYR A 302 6.56 1.46 5.20
CA TYR A 302 7.72 1.02 4.43
C TYR A 302 8.08 2.17 3.48
N VAL A 303 9.27 2.72 3.66
CA VAL A 303 9.74 3.98 3.06
C VAL A 303 11.00 3.76 2.25
#